data_AF-X1K3C6-F1
#
_entry.id   AF-X1K3C6-F1
#
_cell.length_a   1.000
_cell.length_b   1.000
_cell.length_c   1.000
_cell.angle_alpha   90.00
_cell.angle_beta   90.00
_cell.angle_gamma   90.00
#
_symmetry.space_group_name_H-M   'P 1'
#
loop_
_entity.id
_entity.type
_entity.pdbx_description
1 polymer ?
#
loop_
_entity_poly.entity_id
_entity_poly.type
_entity_poly.pdbx_seq_one_letter_code
_entity_poly.pdbx_strand_id
1 'polypeptide(L)'
;ELHLWLDIIDEIDDEITPWVKLTAKYINVSFRDFELVENLVKHVVKKPKNVGEIYIEMLNGGAYPDYKQEDIKTIVECLYSSGFKEYADTICNMYGEVGYYFLRELYEKNNN
;
A
#
# COMPACT_ATOMS: atom_id res chain seq x y z
N GLU A 1 5.69 -4.47 20.37
CA GLU A 1 5.76 -4.89 18.96
C GLU A 1 5.98 -3.66 18.08
N LEU A 2 6.87 -3.76 17.09
CA LEU A 2 7.44 -2.60 16.38
C LEU A 2 6.52 -1.94 15.33
N HIS A 3 5.24 -2.30 15.23
CA HIS A 3 4.28 -1.74 14.26
C HIS A 3 3.16 -0.91 14.91
N LEU A 4 2.94 -1.04 16.22
CA LEU A 4 1.92 -0.29 16.98
C LEU A 4 2.15 1.23 17.02
N TRP A 5 3.35 1.70 16.64
CA TRP A 5 3.65 3.13 16.58
C TRP A 5 3.02 3.81 15.36
N LEU A 6 2.65 3.07 14.31
CA LEU A 6 1.96 3.64 13.16
C LEU A 6 0.57 4.20 13.52
N ASP A 7 -0.10 3.61 14.51
CA ASP A 7 -1.37 4.14 15.04
C ASP A 7 -1.19 5.42 15.88
N ILE A 8 0.05 5.74 16.28
CA ILE A 8 0.37 6.88 17.15
C ILE A 8 0.89 8.09 16.33
N ILE A 9 1.33 7.87 15.09
CA ILE A 9 1.84 8.94 14.25
C ILE A 9 0.72 9.64 13.48
N ASP A 10 0.69 10.98 13.55
CA ASP A 10 -0.30 11.78 12.83
C ASP A 10 -0.03 11.84 11.31
N GLU A 11 1.23 11.66 10.90
CA GLU A 11 1.69 11.82 9.52
C GLU A 11 2.88 10.89 9.21
N ILE A 12 2.88 10.31 8.01
CA ILE A 12 4.04 9.62 7.43
C ILE A 12 4.76 10.62 6.54
N ASP A 13 5.73 11.34 7.10
CA ASP A 13 6.57 12.28 6.37
C ASP A 13 7.87 11.64 5.88
N ASP A 14 8.73 12.44 5.26
CA ASP A 14 10.00 11.97 4.68
C ASP A 14 11.00 11.47 5.73
N GLU A 15 10.86 11.89 7.00
CA GLU A 15 11.70 11.42 8.11
C GLU A 15 11.26 10.03 8.58
N ILE A 16 9.96 9.80 8.61
CA ILE A 16 9.35 8.56 9.10
C ILE A 16 9.35 7.47 8.01
N THR A 17 9.23 7.85 6.73
CA THR A 17 9.08 6.93 5.59
C THR A 17 10.13 5.81 5.53
N PRO A 18 11.44 6.05 5.73
CA PRO A 18 12.45 4.99 5.68
C PRO A 18 12.23 3.89 6.74
N TRP A 19 11.76 4.27 7.93
CA TRP A 19 11.48 3.33 9.02
C TRP A 19 10.24 2.48 8.74
N VAL A 20 9.22 3.09 8.11
CA VAL A 20 8.01 2.35 7.71
C VAL A 20 8.31 1.38 6.58
N LYS A 21 9.11 1.78 5.58
CA LYS A 21 9.59 0.88 4.52
C LYS A 21 10.33 -0.32 5.09
N LEU A 22 11.24 -0.10 6.04
CA LEU A 22 11.96 -1.18 6.70
C LEU A 22 10.99 -2.14 7.42
N THR A 23 9.99 -1.59 8.10
CA THR A 23 8.97 -2.40 8.80
C THR A 23 8.12 -3.19 7.80
N ALA A 24 7.68 -2.55 6.72
CA ALA A 24 6.87 -3.14 5.66
C ALA A 24 7.58 -4.29 4.95
N LYS A 25 8.87 -4.12 4.64
CA LYS A 25 9.71 -5.16 4.03
C LYS A 25 9.77 -6.46 4.85
N TYR A 26 9.76 -6.33 6.17
CA TYR A 26 9.89 -7.46 7.10
C TYR A 26 8.57 -7.79 7.81
N ILE A 27 7.44 -7.24 7.37
CA ILE A 27 6.15 -7.57 7.95
C ILE A 27 5.89 -9.04 7.64
N ASN A 28 6.04 -9.87 8.67
CA ASN A 28 5.90 -11.30 8.52
C ASN A 28 4.47 -11.59 8.04
N VAL A 29 4.34 -12.40 6.99
CA VAL A 29 3.09 -12.76 6.27
C VAL A 29 2.02 -13.40 7.19
N SER A 30 2.32 -13.54 8.48
CA SER A 30 1.39 -13.96 9.52
C SER A 30 0.48 -12.81 9.97
N PHE A 31 -0.75 -12.79 9.47
CA PHE A 31 -1.94 -12.19 10.11
C PHE A 31 -1.93 -10.68 10.42
N ARG A 32 -0.97 -9.87 9.97
CA ARG A 32 -0.92 -8.42 10.30
C ARG A 32 -0.56 -7.49 9.16
N ASP A 33 -0.46 -8.01 7.95
CA ASP A 33 -0.38 -7.23 6.72
C ASP A 33 -1.64 -6.36 6.52
N PHE A 34 -2.82 -6.87 6.85
CA PHE A 34 -4.06 -6.09 6.77
C PHE A 34 -4.07 -4.86 7.70
N GLU A 35 -3.48 -4.94 8.90
CA GLU A 35 -3.42 -3.81 9.84
C GLU A 35 -2.55 -2.66 9.29
N LEU A 36 -1.45 -3.01 8.61
CA LEU A 36 -0.63 -2.02 7.91
C LEU A 36 -1.43 -1.36 6.78
N VAL A 37 -2.16 -2.14 5.98
CA VAL A 37 -3.02 -1.61 4.92
C VAL A 37 -4.09 -0.66 5.48
N GLU A 38 -4.80 -1.04 6.54
CA GLU A 38 -5.78 -0.19 7.21
C GLU A 38 -5.18 1.14 7.69
N ASN A 39 -3.96 1.09 8.22
CA ASN A 39 -3.24 2.30 8.62
C ASN A 39 -2.85 3.16 7.42
N LEU A 40 -2.37 2.56 6.32
CA LEU A 40 -2.02 3.29 5.10
C LEU A 40 -3.23 4.00 4.48
N VAL A 41 -4.43 3.43 4.55
CA VAL A 41 -5.67 4.10 4.11
C VAL A 41 -5.87 5.44 4.83
N LYS A 42 -5.55 5.53 6.13
CA LYS A 42 -5.68 6.78 6.92
C LYS A 42 -4.74 7.89 6.41
N HIS A 43 -3.62 7.53 5.78
CA HIS A 43 -2.58 8.48 5.36
C HIS A 43 -2.56 8.77 3.86
N VAL A 44 -3.15 7.91 3.02
CA VAL A 44 -3.01 7.99 1.55
C VAL A 44 -3.50 9.31 0.96
N VAL A 45 -4.55 9.90 1.53
CA VAL A 45 -5.07 11.20 1.07
C VAL A 45 -4.08 12.34 1.29
N LYS A 46 -3.33 12.31 2.40
CA LYS A 46 -2.36 13.37 2.74
C LYS A 46 -1.00 13.13 2.10
N LYS A 47 -0.58 11.88 2.02
CA LYS A 47 0.77 11.45 1.62
C LYS A 47 0.72 10.30 0.61
N PRO A 48 0.08 10.49 -0.55
CA PRO A 48 -0.13 9.43 -1.53
C PRO A 48 1.19 8.82 -2.01
N LYS A 49 2.20 9.65 -2.30
CA LYS A 49 3.53 9.18 -2.72
C LYS A 49 4.15 8.24 -1.69
N ASN A 50 4.25 8.67 -0.43
CA ASN A 50 4.87 7.91 0.65
C ASN A 50 4.14 6.58 0.87
N VAL A 51 2.80 6.60 0.85
CA VAL A 51 1.99 5.38 0.95
C VAL A 51 2.25 4.43 -0.21
N GLY A 52 2.28 4.93 -1.46
CA GLY A 52 2.58 4.09 -2.63
C GLY A 52 3.96 3.44 -2.53
N GLU A 53 4.97 4.18 -2.10
CA GLU A 53 6.32 3.64 -1.90
C GLU A 53 6.38 2.58 -0.79
N ILE A 54 5.68 2.79 0.33
CA ILE A 54 5.62 1.81 1.42
C ILE A 54 4.90 0.54 0.97
N TYR A 55 3.79 0.69 0.24
CA TYR A 55 3.02 -0.44 -0.24
C TYR A 55 3.83 -1.32 -1.20
N ILE A 56 4.56 -0.71 -2.14
CA ILE A 56 5.45 -1.46 -3.04
C ILE A 56 6.55 -2.18 -2.26
N GLU A 57 7.14 -1.54 -1.23
CA GLU A 57 8.15 -2.19 -0.40
C GLU A 57 7.59 -3.40 0.37
N MET A 58 6.34 -3.32 0.83
CA MET A 58 5.62 -4.45 1.44
C MET A 58 5.48 -5.61 0.43
N LEU A 59 5.03 -5.33 -0.79
CA LEU A 59 4.89 -6.33 -1.84
C LEU A 59 6.25 -6.94 -2.23
N ASN A 60 7.31 -6.12 -2.32
CA ASN A 60 8.68 -6.60 -2.56
C ASN A 60 9.19 -7.51 -1.42
N GLY A 61 8.68 -7.34 -0.20
CA GLY A 61 8.90 -8.23 0.93
C GLY A 61 8.18 -9.58 0.82
N GLY A 62 7.32 -9.75 -0.20
CA GLY A 62 6.53 -10.96 -0.41
C GLY A 62 5.20 -10.98 0.35
N ALA A 63 4.81 -9.86 0.98
CA ALA A 63 3.53 -9.74 1.67
C ALA A 63 2.47 -9.24 0.69
N TYR A 64 1.50 -10.10 0.36
CA TYR A 64 0.39 -9.80 -0.55
C TYR A 64 -0.94 -9.88 0.20
N PRO A 65 -1.32 -8.86 0.98
CA PRO A 65 -2.60 -8.85 1.67
C PRO A 65 -3.73 -8.95 0.65
N ASP A 66 -4.67 -9.86 0.89
CA ASP A 66 -5.87 -10.08 0.08
C ASP A 66 -7.18 -10.03 0.91
N TYR A 67 -7.06 -9.87 2.23
CA TYR A 67 -8.15 -9.55 3.14
C TYR A 67 -8.50 -8.05 3.05
N LYS A 68 -9.80 -7.72 3.16
CA LYS A 68 -10.31 -6.33 3.02
C LYS A 68 -9.80 -5.62 1.76
N GLN A 69 -10.02 -6.25 0.60
CA GLN A 69 -9.61 -5.73 -0.72
C GLN A 69 -10.07 -4.30 -1.01
N GLU A 70 -11.15 -3.83 -0.39
CA GLU A 70 -11.64 -2.46 -0.53
C GLU A 70 -10.67 -1.40 0.04
N ASP A 71 -9.91 -1.72 1.09
CA ASP A 71 -8.88 -0.82 1.62
C ASP A 71 -7.72 -0.67 0.63
N ILE A 72 -7.35 -1.77 -0.02
CA ILE A 72 -6.33 -1.80 -1.07
C ILE A 72 -6.80 -1.01 -2.29
N LYS A 73 -8.04 -1.23 -2.74
CA LYS A 73 -8.66 -0.45 -3.82
C LYS A 73 -8.67 1.03 -3.50
N THR A 74 -9.01 1.41 -2.27
CA THR A 74 -9.00 2.81 -1.81
C THR A 74 -7.61 3.45 -1.93
N ILE A 75 -6.56 2.72 -1.55
CA ILE A 75 -5.18 3.20 -1.71
C ILE A 75 -4.86 3.42 -3.19
N VAL A 76 -5.14 2.43 -4.05
CA VAL A 76 -4.82 2.50 -5.48
C VAL A 76 -5.64 3.59 -6.19
N GLU A 77 -6.92 3.74 -5.87
CA GLU A 77 -7.78 4.81 -6.38
C GLU A 77 -7.25 6.20 -6.00
N CYS A 78 -6.79 6.36 -4.75
CA CYS A 78 -6.22 7.61 -4.28
C CYS A 78 -4.91 7.93 -5.00
N LEU A 79 -4.05 6.93 -5.25
CA LEU A 79 -2.81 7.11 -6.02
C LEU A 79 -3.09 7.58 -7.46
N TYR A 80 -4.04 6.94 -8.16
CA TYR A 80 -4.45 7.40 -9.49
C TYR A 80 -4.98 8.84 -9.46
N SER A 81 -5.91 9.13 -8.54
CA SER A 81 -6.53 10.45 -8.42
C SER A 81 -5.56 11.56 -8.04
N SER A 82 -4.46 11.21 -7.36
CA SER A 82 -3.42 12.14 -6.91
C SER A 82 -2.26 12.31 -7.90
N GLY A 83 -2.34 11.71 -9.10
CA GLY A 83 -1.31 11.81 -10.13
C GLY A 83 -0.12 10.86 -9.94
N PHE A 84 -0.17 9.95 -8.97
CA PHE A 84 0.87 8.94 -8.70
C PHE A 84 0.60 7.64 -9.48
N LYS A 85 0.32 7.79 -10.78
CA LYS A 85 -0.07 6.68 -11.66
C LYS A 85 0.95 5.54 -11.68
N GLU A 86 2.25 5.85 -11.77
CA GLU A 86 3.30 4.82 -11.83
C GLU A 86 3.29 3.90 -10.60
N TYR A 87 3.04 4.45 -9.41
CA TYR A 87 2.91 3.66 -8.18
C TYR A 87 1.65 2.79 -8.20
N ALA A 88 0.51 3.34 -8.64
CA ALA A 88 -0.75 2.61 -8.75
C ALA A 88 -0.64 1.43 -9.74
N ASP A 89 -0.08 1.69 -10.93
CA ASP A 89 0.13 0.68 -11.95
C ASP A 89 1.08 -0.42 -11.45
N THR A 90 2.15 -0.04 -10.74
CA THR A 90 3.10 -1.01 -10.16
C THR A 90 2.40 -1.95 -9.18
N ILE A 91 1.59 -1.42 -8.25
CA ILE A 91 0.84 -2.23 -7.29
C ILE A 91 -0.12 -3.18 -8.01
N CYS A 92 -0.90 -2.68 -8.97
CA CYS A 92 -1.82 -3.48 -9.78
C CYS A 92 -1.10 -4.64 -10.49
N ASN A 93 0.03 -4.35 -11.13
CA ASN A 93 0.81 -5.33 -11.86
C ASN A 93 1.40 -6.40 -10.92
N MET A 94 1.98 -6.00 -9.79
CA MET A 94 2.53 -6.93 -8.80
C MET A 94 1.49 -7.90 -8.26
N TYR A 95 0.26 -7.44 -7.98
CA TYR A 95 -0.84 -8.33 -7.60
C TYR A 95 -1.23 -9.29 -8.74
N GLY A 96 -1.31 -8.79 -9.97
CA GLY A 96 -1.62 -9.60 -11.14
C GLY A 96 -0.58 -10.70 -11.40
N GLU A 97 0.72 -10.39 -11.22
CA GLU A 97 1.84 -11.33 -11.40
C GLU A 97 1.77 -12.54 -10.45
N VAL A 98 1.22 -12.37 -9.26
CA VAL A 98 1.03 -13.46 -8.28
C VAL A 98 -0.38 -14.08 -8.32
N GLY A 99 -1.23 -13.67 -9.27
CA GLY A 99 -2.54 -14.27 -9.53
C GLY A 99 -3.72 -13.65 -8.79
N TYR A 100 -3.56 -12.47 -8.18
CA TYR A 100 -4.64 -11.72 -7.55
C TYR A 100 -5.17 -10.64 -8.50
N TYR A 101 -6.43 -10.79 -8.95
CA TYR A 101 -6.99 -9.94 -10.02
C TYR A 101 -8.02 -8.90 -9.55
N PHE A 102 -8.17 -8.69 -8.24
CA PHE A 102 -9.19 -7.77 -7.70
C PHE A 102 -8.96 -6.29 -8.04
N LEU A 103 -7.75 -5.93 -8.48
CA LEU A 103 -7.39 -4.57 -8.94
C LEU A 103 -7.53 -4.38 -10.45
N ARG A 104 -7.82 -5.44 -11.21
CA ARG A 104 -7.78 -5.41 -12.68
C ARG A 104 -8.72 -4.38 -13.29
N GLU A 105 -9.95 -4.31 -12.81
CA GLU A 105 -10.95 -3.34 -13.30
C GLU A 105 -10.47 -1.89 -13.08
N LEU A 106 -9.87 -1.64 -11.91
CA LEU A 106 -9.34 -0.32 -11.57
C LEU A 106 -8.13 0.05 -12.44
N TYR A 107 -7.24 -0.89 -12.70
CA TYR A 107 -6.11 -0.71 -13.62
C TYR A 107 -6.58 -0.37 -15.04
N GLU A 108 -7.51 -1.17 -15.58
CA GLU A 108 -8.06 -0.97 -16.93
C GLU A 108 -8.76 0.38 -17.07
N LYS A 109 -9.54 0.80 -16.06
CA LYS A 109 -10.23 2.11 -16.05
C LYS A 109 -9.28 3.31 -16.15
N ASN A 110 -8.07 3.22 -15.61
CA ASN A 110 -7.10 4.33 -15.55
C ASN A 110 -6.00 4.27 -16.63
N ASN A 111 -6.03 3.25 -17.49
CA ASN A 111 -5.05 3.01 -18.56
C ASN A 111 -5.65 2.97 -19.98
N ASN A 112 -6.97 3.18 -20.10
CA ASN A 112 -7.68 3.29 -21.37
C ASN A 112 -7.87 4.74 -21.83
#